data_AF-U5DB81-F1
#
_entry.id   AF-U5DB81-F1
#
_cell.length_a   1.000
_cell.length_b   1.000
_cell.length_c   1.000
_cell.angle_alpha   90.00
_cell.angle_beta   90.00
_cell.angle_gamma   90.00
#
_symmetry.space_group_name_H-M   'P 1'
#
loop_
_entity.id
_entity.type
_entity.pdbx_description
1 polymer ?
#
loop_
_entity_poly.entity_id
_entity_poly.type
_entity_poly.pdbx_seq_one_letter_code
_entity_poly.pdbx_strand_id
1 'polypeptide(L)'
;MANSEVRSDLPQNTHLVVLGFGEGVNDEAGSGKENKSEPAKTTQNAGNDGVPNKQINKGIALASTIAAVGLFLTTRIEVGVSLKDLSAAAVPYEVALSNGMPTVVEFYADWCEVCRELAPDVYKVEQKYKDRVNFVMLNVDNTKWEQELDEFGVEGIPHFSFLDKDGNEEGNVVGRLPKQYLLENVAALERGDPSIPHAKVIGQYTSAESRKVHQVVDPRSHG
;
A
#
# COMPACT_ATOMS: atom_id res chain seq x y z
N MET A 1 -37.89 40.76 -25.08
CA MET A 1 -38.52 40.02 -26.19
C MET A 1 -37.87 38.64 -26.24
N ALA A 2 -38.69 37.59 -26.08
CA ALA A 2 -38.45 36.13 -26.26
C ALA A 2 -37.25 35.52 -25.49
N ASN A 3 -37.40 34.81 -24.36
CA ASN A 3 -38.04 33.50 -24.08
C ASN A 3 -37.48 32.31 -24.87
N SER A 4 -36.90 31.33 -24.15
CA SER A 4 -37.03 29.88 -24.41
C SER A 4 -36.20 29.06 -23.40
N GLU A 5 -36.84 28.61 -22.32
CA GLU A 5 -36.41 27.46 -21.51
C GLU A 5 -36.21 26.17 -22.34
N VAL A 6 -35.17 25.38 -22.02
CA VAL A 6 -35.14 23.91 -22.20
C VAL A 6 -34.28 23.34 -21.05
N ARG A 7 -34.89 22.94 -19.93
CA ARG A 7 -35.42 21.60 -19.58
C ARG A 7 -34.31 20.62 -19.15
N SER A 8 -34.23 20.49 -17.83
CA SER A 8 -33.55 19.47 -17.04
C SER A 8 -34.19 18.09 -17.24
N ASP A 9 -33.39 17.07 -17.55
CA ASP A 9 -33.78 15.66 -17.49
C ASP A 9 -32.77 14.87 -16.64
N LEU A 10 -33.20 14.55 -15.41
CA LEU A 10 -32.69 13.44 -14.61
C LEU A 10 -33.37 12.15 -15.11
N PRO A 11 -32.65 11.01 -15.18
CA PRO A 11 -33.29 9.71 -15.09
C PRO A 11 -33.37 9.23 -13.63
N GLN A 12 -34.60 9.13 -13.11
CA GLN A 12 -34.98 8.26 -11.99
C GLN A 12 -35.35 6.87 -12.54
N ASN A 13 -34.70 5.82 -12.02
CA ASN A 13 -35.23 4.46 -11.78
C ASN A 13 -34.09 3.63 -11.18
N THR A 14 -34.05 3.32 -9.88
CA THR A 14 -34.86 2.32 -9.16
C THR A 14 -34.88 0.95 -9.86
N HIS A 15 -34.10 -0.01 -9.35
CA HIS A 15 -34.59 -1.36 -9.00
C HIS A 15 -33.54 -2.10 -8.17
N LEU A 16 -33.78 -2.12 -6.86
CA LEU A 16 -33.24 -3.06 -5.89
C LEU A 16 -33.82 -4.45 -6.19
N VAL A 17 -32.98 -5.45 -6.44
CA VAL A 17 -33.39 -6.86 -6.50
C VAL A 17 -32.70 -7.60 -5.36
N VAL A 18 -33.46 -7.77 -4.28
CA VAL A 18 -33.24 -8.79 -3.25
C VAL A 18 -34.10 -9.99 -3.66
N LEU A 19 -33.50 -11.15 -3.88
CA LEU A 19 -34.23 -12.41 -3.99
C LEU A 19 -33.53 -13.46 -3.13
N GLY A 20 -34.21 -13.85 -2.06
CA GLY A 20 -33.94 -15.06 -1.30
C GLY A 20 -34.92 -16.18 -1.67
N PHE A 21 -34.53 -17.39 -1.27
CA PHE A 21 -35.31 -18.61 -1.02
C PHE A 21 -36.17 -19.23 -2.13
N GLY A 22 -36.00 -20.55 -2.32
CA GLY A 22 -36.93 -21.38 -3.08
C GLY A 22 -36.44 -22.80 -3.31
N GLU A 23 -36.84 -23.70 -2.40
CA GLU A 23 -36.89 -25.16 -2.55
C GLU A 23 -37.52 -25.64 -3.86
N GLY A 24 -37.13 -26.84 -4.30
CA GLY A 24 -37.76 -27.53 -5.43
C GLY A 24 -37.28 -28.97 -5.58
N VAL A 25 -38.02 -29.86 -4.92
CA VAL A 25 -38.01 -31.33 -5.05
C VAL A 25 -38.61 -31.77 -6.40
N ASN A 26 -38.27 -32.98 -6.87
CA ASN A 26 -39.07 -33.88 -7.74
C ASN A 26 -38.30 -35.24 -7.74
N ASP A 27 -38.70 -36.29 -7.03
CA ASP A 27 -39.81 -37.23 -7.24
C ASP A 27 -39.86 -37.86 -8.65
N GLU A 28 -39.50 -39.16 -8.72
CA GLU A 28 -40.23 -40.12 -9.55
C GLU A 28 -40.17 -41.53 -8.95
N ALA A 29 -41.31 -42.21 -9.07
CA ALA A 29 -41.76 -43.37 -8.30
C ALA A 29 -41.46 -44.71 -8.99
N GLY A 30 -41.63 -45.83 -8.26
CA GLY A 30 -41.76 -47.15 -8.90
C GLY A 30 -41.62 -48.36 -8.00
N SER A 31 -42.73 -48.75 -7.37
CA SER A 31 -42.93 -49.94 -6.53
C SER A 31 -42.79 -51.27 -7.28
N GLY A 32 -42.26 -52.31 -6.62
CA GLY A 32 -42.34 -53.71 -7.06
C GLY A 32 -41.63 -54.70 -6.15
N LYS A 33 -42.37 -55.30 -5.20
CA LYS A 33 -41.93 -56.42 -4.34
C LYS A 33 -41.92 -57.74 -5.13
N GLU A 34 -40.85 -58.54 -5.03
CA GLU A 34 -40.94 -60.01 -5.06
C GLU A 34 -39.93 -60.65 -4.09
N ASN A 35 -40.31 -61.82 -3.60
CA ASN A 35 -39.91 -62.44 -2.34
C ASN A 35 -39.07 -63.70 -2.60
N LYS A 36 -38.04 -63.89 -1.77
CA LYS A 36 -37.52 -65.18 -1.27
C LYS A 36 -36.94 -66.20 -2.25
N SER A 37 -35.62 -66.40 -2.15
CA SER A 37 -34.98 -67.73 -2.10
C SER A 37 -33.57 -67.61 -1.53
N GLU A 38 -33.41 -67.97 -0.26
CA GLU A 38 -32.14 -68.38 0.36
C GLU A 38 -32.01 -69.92 0.21
N PRO A 39 -30.81 -70.56 0.29
CA PRO A 39 -29.96 -70.42 1.48
C PRO A 39 -28.44 -70.44 1.29
N ALA A 40 -27.79 -69.95 2.35
CA ALA A 40 -26.53 -70.38 2.92
C ALA A 40 -25.21 -69.90 2.29
N LYS A 41 -24.63 -68.86 2.91
CA LYS A 41 -23.72 -69.11 4.05
C LYS A 41 -23.63 -67.89 4.96
N THR A 42 -24.28 -68.00 6.12
CA THR A 42 -24.04 -67.21 7.33
C THR A 42 -22.57 -67.31 7.75
N THR A 43 -21.98 -66.20 8.16
CA THR A 43 -21.47 -65.96 9.53
C THR A 43 -20.62 -64.69 9.50
N GLN A 44 -21.22 -63.55 9.88
CA GLN A 44 -20.89 -62.76 11.10
C GLN A 44 -19.62 -61.90 10.94
N ASN A 45 -19.48 -60.69 11.48
CA ASN A 45 -20.31 -59.80 12.29
C ASN A 45 -19.58 -58.44 12.30
N ALA A 46 -20.26 -57.42 12.82
CA ALA A 46 -19.69 -56.25 13.48
C ALA A 46 -18.86 -55.30 12.59
N GLY A 47 -19.27 -54.05 12.41
CA GLY A 47 -19.28 -53.11 13.52
C GLY A 47 -17.82 -52.79 13.87
N ASN A 48 -17.26 -51.75 13.27
CA ASN A 48 -16.04 -51.16 13.79
C ASN A 48 -16.29 -49.67 13.97
N ASP A 49 -16.94 -49.35 15.09
CA ASP A 49 -16.74 -48.10 15.81
C ASP A 49 -15.23 -47.97 16.06
N GLY A 50 -14.55 -47.34 15.10
CA GLY A 50 -13.10 -47.24 15.09
C GLY A 50 -12.62 -46.38 16.24
N VAL A 51 -12.20 -47.06 17.32
CA VAL A 51 -11.49 -46.48 18.47
C VAL A 51 -10.50 -45.41 17.98
N PRO A 52 -10.47 -44.21 18.61
CA PRO A 52 -9.60 -43.13 18.17
C PRO A 52 -8.15 -43.60 18.11
N ASN A 53 -7.57 -43.68 16.91
CA ASN A 53 -6.15 -44.01 16.75
C ASN A 53 -5.34 -42.82 17.27
N LYS A 54 -4.81 -42.98 18.49
CA LYS A 54 -4.05 -41.96 19.22
C LYS A 54 -2.89 -41.39 18.42
N GLN A 55 -2.32 -42.14 17.46
CA GLN A 55 -1.23 -41.65 16.61
C GLN A 55 -1.74 -40.74 15.49
N ILE A 56 -2.81 -41.14 14.80
CA ILE A 56 -3.41 -40.36 13.70
C ILE A 56 -4.04 -39.06 14.22
N ASN A 57 -4.77 -39.13 15.35
CA ASN A 57 -5.41 -37.95 15.96
C ASN A 57 -4.37 -36.95 16.49
N LYS A 58 -3.22 -37.44 16.99
CA LYS A 58 -2.09 -36.58 17.36
C LYS A 58 -1.46 -35.91 16.14
N GLY A 59 -1.35 -36.62 15.02
CA GLY A 59 -0.82 -36.06 13.76
C GLY A 59 -1.70 -34.94 13.23
N ILE A 60 -3.03 -35.15 13.18
CA ILE A 60 -4.00 -34.13 12.73
C ILE A 60 -4.00 -32.92 13.68
N ALA A 61 -3.99 -33.15 14.99
CA ALA A 61 -3.91 -32.08 15.98
C ALA A 61 -2.63 -31.25 15.78
N LEU A 62 -1.46 -31.90 15.64
CA LEU A 62 -0.20 -31.21 15.41
C LEU A 62 -0.22 -30.39 14.11
N ALA A 63 -0.66 -31.00 13.01
CA ALA A 63 -0.74 -30.32 11.71
C ALA A 63 -1.69 -29.11 11.75
N SER A 64 -2.86 -29.25 12.38
CA SER A 64 -3.82 -28.14 12.52
C SER A 64 -3.28 -27.01 13.39
N THR A 65 -2.58 -27.32 14.48
CA THR A 65 -1.94 -26.30 15.34
C THR A 65 -0.81 -25.58 14.63
N ILE A 66 0.04 -26.29 13.87
CA ILE A 66 1.12 -25.68 13.08
C ILE A 66 0.52 -24.80 11.97
N ALA A 67 -0.52 -25.26 11.27
CA ALA A 67 -1.20 -24.47 10.26
C ALA A 67 -1.84 -23.21 10.86
N ALA A 68 -2.48 -23.33 12.03
CA ALA A 68 -3.09 -22.19 12.73
C ALA A 68 -2.04 -21.20 13.24
N VAL A 69 -0.93 -21.68 13.81
CA VAL A 69 0.19 -20.84 14.24
C VAL A 69 0.85 -20.19 13.03
N GLY A 70 1.06 -20.91 11.94
CA GLY A 70 1.59 -20.37 10.69
C GLY A 70 0.70 -19.26 10.13
N LEU A 71 -0.61 -19.49 10.03
CA LEU A 71 -1.58 -18.48 9.57
C LEU A 71 -1.70 -17.29 10.53
N PHE A 72 -1.62 -17.54 11.84
CA PHE A 72 -1.63 -16.48 12.84
C PHE A 72 -0.36 -15.62 12.75
N LEU A 73 0.81 -16.25 12.60
CA LEU A 73 2.08 -15.55 12.42
C LEU A 73 2.11 -14.74 11.12
N THR A 74 1.61 -15.27 9.99
CA THR A 74 1.58 -14.50 8.73
C THR A 74 0.69 -13.25 8.81
N THR A 75 -0.35 -13.25 9.65
CA THR A 75 -1.23 -12.08 9.83
C THR A 75 -0.75 -11.09 10.90
N ARG A 76 0.25 -11.45 11.71
CA ARG A 76 0.67 -10.66 12.89
C ARG A 76 2.14 -10.25 12.89
N ILE A 77 2.97 -10.79 12.01
CA ILE A 77 4.36 -10.34 11.85
C ILE A 77 4.35 -9.07 10.99
N GLU A 78 4.12 -7.93 11.61
CA GLU A 78 4.61 -6.66 11.06
C GLU A 78 6.12 -6.63 11.32
N VAL A 79 6.90 -7.09 10.34
CA VAL A 79 8.35 -6.86 10.31
C VAL A 79 8.58 -5.35 10.34
N GLY A 80 9.03 -4.84 11.48
CA GLY A 80 9.44 -3.45 11.62
C GLY A 80 10.67 -3.21 10.76
N VAL A 81 10.54 -2.35 9.76
CA VAL A 81 11.65 -1.95 8.90
C VAL A 81 12.50 -0.92 9.63
N SER A 82 13.82 -1.09 9.61
CA SER A 82 14.74 -0.13 10.20
C SER A 82 14.99 1.05 9.24
N LEU A 83 15.33 2.21 9.79
CA LEU A 83 15.71 3.38 8.99
C LEU A 83 16.84 3.08 8.00
N LYS A 84 17.81 2.25 8.43
CA LYS A 84 18.94 1.84 7.59
C LYS A 84 18.48 1.01 6.39
N ASP A 85 17.58 0.05 6.61
CA ASP A 85 17.05 -0.79 5.53
C ASP A 85 16.22 0.04 4.55
N LEU A 86 15.42 0.97 5.07
CA LEU A 86 14.62 1.90 4.27
C LEU A 86 15.52 2.76 3.37
N SER A 87 16.56 3.37 3.95
CA SER A 87 17.51 4.18 3.17
C SER A 87 18.31 3.39 2.14
N ALA A 88 18.59 2.11 2.42
CA ALA A 88 19.30 1.25 1.49
C ALA A 88 18.43 0.79 0.30
N ALA A 89 17.10 0.73 0.50
CA ALA A 89 16.13 0.38 -0.53
C ALA A 89 15.64 1.59 -1.33
N ALA A 90 15.86 2.81 -0.85
CA ALA A 90 15.40 4.05 -1.47
C ALA A 90 15.92 4.20 -2.92
N VAL A 91 15.10 4.83 -3.75
CA VAL A 91 15.45 5.12 -5.14
C VAL A 91 16.61 6.14 -5.16
N PRO A 92 17.66 5.92 -5.97
CA PRO A 92 18.70 6.93 -6.14
C PRO A 92 18.11 8.25 -6.67
N TYR A 93 18.51 9.37 -6.08
CA TYR A 93 17.95 10.69 -6.38
C TYR A 93 17.96 11.02 -7.87
N GLU A 94 19.07 10.78 -8.55
CA GLU A 94 19.24 11.09 -9.97
C GLU A 94 18.32 10.23 -10.87
N VAL A 95 18.02 9.00 -10.43
CA VAL A 95 17.06 8.12 -11.11
C VAL A 95 15.63 8.60 -10.90
N ALA A 96 15.30 9.02 -9.68
CA ALA A 96 13.97 9.54 -9.36
C ALA A 96 13.62 10.79 -10.19
N LEU A 97 14.58 11.71 -10.37
CA LEU A 97 14.37 12.93 -11.17
C LEU A 97 14.31 12.70 -12.69
N SER A 98 14.82 11.58 -13.19
CA SER A 98 14.91 11.32 -14.64
C SER A 98 13.86 10.34 -15.15
N ASN A 99 13.16 9.63 -14.27
CA ASN A 99 12.19 8.60 -14.66
C ASN A 99 10.75 9.12 -14.85
N GLY A 100 10.50 10.41 -14.62
CA GLY A 100 9.23 11.08 -14.85
C GLY A 100 8.10 10.66 -13.90
N MET A 101 8.43 10.06 -12.75
CA MET A 101 7.47 9.78 -11.68
C MET A 101 7.54 10.87 -10.60
N PRO A 102 6.40 11.21 -9.97
CA PRO A 102 6.41 12.06 -8.78
C PRO A 102 7.30 11.45 -7.70
N THR A 103 7.93 12.30 -6.89
CA THR A 103 8.97 11.88 -5.95
C THR A 103 8.74 12.47 -4.57
N VAL A 104 8.86 11.64 -3.55
CA VAL A 104 9.01 12.08 -2.16
C VAL A 104 10.48 12.00 -1.80
N VAL A 105 11.07 13.12 -1.38
CA VAL A 105 12.43 13.18 -0.86
C VAL A 105 12.37 13.34 0.66
N GLU A 106 12.92 12.38 1.39
CA GLU A 106 13.11 12.46 2.84
C GLU A 106 14.56 12.79 3.18
N PHE A 107 14.79 13.96 3.77
CA PHE A 107 16.08 14.29 4.38
C PHE A 107 16.11 13.80 5.82
N TYR A 108 17.12 13.01 6.14
CA TYR A 108 17.23 12.29 7.41
C TYR A 108 18.69 12.24 7.92
N ALA A 109 18.89 11.66 9.10
CA ALA A 109 20.21 11.28 9.59
C ALA A 109 20.15 10.00 10.42
N ASP A 110 21.26 9.28 10.56
CA ASP A 110 21.32 8.05 11.36
C ASP A 110 21.11 8.31 12.87
N TRP A 111 21.49 9.51 13.33
CA TRP A 111 21.30 9.97 14.71
C TRP A 111 19.89 10.51 14.98
N CYS A 112 19.05 10.66 13.96
CA CYS A 112 17.70 11.20 14.07
C CYS A 112 16.72 10.16 14.65
N GLU A 113 16.35 10.33 15.91
CA GLU A 113 15.39 9.43 16.58
C GLU A 113 14.00 9.48 15.93
N VAL A 114 13.49 10.67 15.59
CA VAL A 114 12.17 10.83 14.96
C VAL A 114 12.12 10.15 13.59
N CYS A 115 13.20 10.23 12.80
CA CYS A 115 13.30 9.56 11.51
C CYS A 115 13.22 8.04 11.69
N ARG A 116 13.92 7.49 12.69
CA ARG A 116 13.88 6.06 13.02
C ARG A 116 12.49 5.60 13.50
N GLU A 117 11.78 6.44 14.25
CA GLU A 117 10.41 6.15 14.66
C GLU A 117 9.42 6.16 13.48
N LEU A 118 9.63 7.03 12.50
CA LEU A 118 8.78 7.13 11.31
C LEU A 118 9.05 6.05 10.26
N ALA A 119 10.24 5.45 10.23
CA ALA A 119 10.64 4.48 9.20
C ALA A 119 9.60 3.36 8.93
N PRO A 120 8.96 2.73 9.95
CA PRO A 120 7.92 1.73 9.69
C PRO A 120 6.67 2.31 9.01
N ASP A 121 6.31 3.55 9.29
CA ASP A 121 5.16 4.23 8.69
C ASP A 121 5.46 4.67 7.26
N VAL A 122 6.65 5.23 7.02
CA VAL A 122 7.14 5.58 5.67
C VAL A 122 7.19 4.34 4.79
N TYR A 123 7.78 3.24 5.28
CA TYR A 123 7.82 1.97 4.57
C TYR A 123 6.42 1.48 4.17
N LYS A 124 5.43 1.53 5.07
CA LYS A 124 4.06 1.12 4.77
C LYS A 124 3.42 1.98 3.68
N VAL A 125 3.75 3.27 3.60
CA VAL A 125 3.29 4.15 2.52
C VAL A 125 4.04 3.85 1.23
N GLU A 126 5.37 3.73 1.28
CA GLU A 126 6.21 3.38 0.13
C GLU A 126 5.71 2.09 -0.55
N GLN A 127 5.50 1.00 0.21
CA GLN A 127 5.03 -0.26 -0.37
C GLN A 127 3.68 -0.15 -1.11
N LYS A 128 2.83 0.81 -0.73
CA LYS A 128 1.54 1.05 -1.39
C LYS A 128 1.68 1.85 -2.70
N TYR A 129 2.76 2.62 -2.85
CA TYR A 129 2.97 3.53 -3.98
C TYR A 129 4.25 3.29 -4.78
N LYS A 130 5.06 2.28 -4.44
CA LYS A 130 6.38 1.99 -5.03
C LYS A 130 6.44 1.92 -6.56
N ASP A 131 5.31 1.64 -7.22
CA ASP A 131 5.21 1.54 -8.68
C ASP A 131 4.65 2.82 -9.34
N ARG A 132 4.36 3.86 -8.54
CA ARG A 132 3.70 5.11 -8.98
C ARG A 132 4.36 6.38 -8.45
N VAL A 133 5.11 6.29 -7.34
CA VAL A 133 5.79 7.41 -6.68
C VAL A 133 7.18 6.93 -6.24
N ASN A 134 8.22 7.70 -6.54
CA ASN A 134 9.57 7.45 -6.03
C ASN A 134 9.65 7.84 -4.55
N PHE A 135 10.42 7.07 -3.79
CA PHE A 135 10.84 7.44 -2.43
C PHE A 135 12.35 7.51 -2.41
N VAL A 136 12.87 8.71 -2.12
CA VAL A 136 14.30 9.01 -2.05
C VAL A 136 14.63 9.37 -0.61
N MET A 137 15.77 8.91 -0.12
CA MET A 137 16.28 9.28 1.20
C MET A 137 17.67 9.90 1.08
N LEU A 138 17.83 11.12 1.59
CA LEU A 138 19.08 11.88 1.56
C LEU A 138 19.59 12.08 2.98
N ASN A 139 20.74 11.51 3.30
CA ASN A 139 21.35 11.68 4.61
C ASN A 139 22.04 13.06 4.67
N VAL A 140 21.62 13.90 5.62
CA VAL A 140 22.13 15.27 5.76
C VAL A 140 23.61 15.34 6.18
N ASP A 141 24.16 14.26 6.76
CA ASP A 141 25.58 14.19 7.12
C ASP A 141 26.47 13.87 5.89
N ASN A 142 25.87 13.54 4.74
CA ASN A 142 26.61 13.25 3.52
C ASN A 142 26.81 14.52 2.69
N THR A 143 28.07 14.99 2.63
CA THR A 143 28.47 16.21 1.91
C THR A 143 28.16 16.21 0.42
N LYS A 144 27.85 15.05 -0.18
CA LYS A 144 27.35 14.98 -1.57
C LYS A 144 26.09 15.83 -1.76
N TRP A 145 25.25 15.94 -0.73
CA TRP A 145 23.92 16.53 -0.81
C TRP A 145 23.87 18.00 -0.35
N GLU A 146 25.00 18.67 -0.14
CA GLU A 146 25.05 20.06 0.33
C GLU A 146 24.21 21.00 -0.56
N GLN A 147 24.28 20.83 -1.88
CA GLN A 147 23.50 21.64 -2.81
C GLN A 147 21.99 21.40 -2.66
N GLU A 148 21.56 20.15 -2.56
CA GLU A 148 20.16 19.79 -2.38
C GLU A 148 19.64 20.28 -1.01
N LEU A 149 20.44 20.19 0.06
CA LEU A 149 20.05 20.71 1.37
C LEU A 149 19.74 22.22 1.31
N ASP A 150 20.56 22.98 0.57
CA ASP A 150 20.34 24.42 0.37
C ASP A 150 19.14 24.68 -0.55
N GLU A 151 19.00 23.95 -1.65
CA GLU A 151 17.93 24.15 -2.64
C GLU A 151 16.53 23.86 -2.05
N PHE A 152 16.42 22.80 -1.25
CA PHE A 152 15.19 22.42 -0.55
C PHE A 152 14.98 23.19 0.76
N GLY A 153 15.91 24.07 1.16
CA GLY A 153 15.82 24.84 2.41
C GLY A 153 15.70 23.93 3.63
N VAL A 154 16.57 22.91 3.74
CA VAL A 154 16.52 21.91 4.80
C VAL A 154 17.08 22.48 6.10
N GLU A 155 16.19 23.07 6.90
CA GLU A 155 16.54 23.67 8.21
C GLU A 155 16.38 22.71 9.39
N GLY A 156 15.86 21.50 9.16
CA GLY A 156 15.64 20.49 10.20
C GLY A 156 15.17 19.16 9.63
N ILE A 157 15.29 18.09 10.42
CA ILE A 157 14.94 16.72 10.02
C ILE A 157 13.93 16.06 10.98
N PRO A 158 13.11 15.10 10.50
CA PRO A 158 12.96 14.72 9.09
C PRO A 158 12.33 15.85 8.25
N HIS A 159 12.74 15.98 7.00
CA HIS A 159 12.17 16.91 6.04
C HIS A 159 11.63 16.11 4.85
N PHE A 160 10.35 16.23 4.55
CA PHE A 160 9.71 15.61 3.40
C PHE A 160 9.39 16.65 2.35
N SER A 161 10.03 16.58 1.18
CA SER A 161 9.70 17.39 0.01
C SER A 161 8.93 16.57 -1.01
N PHE A 162 7.86 17.14 -1.56
CA PHE A 162 6.97 16.48 -2.51
C PHE A 162 7.19 17.09 -3.89
N LEU A 163 7.76 16.31 -4.81
CA LEU A 163 8.11 16.73 -6.16
C LEU A 163 7.11 16.18 -7.18
N ASP A 164 6.64 17.04 -8.09
CA ASP A 164 5.89 16.60 -9.25
C ASP A 164 6.74 15.75 -10.21
N LYS A 165 6.13 15.26 -11.29
CA LYS A 165 6.80 14.46 -12.32
C LYS A 165 7.91 15.20 -13.09
N ASP A 166 7.91 16.53 -13.03
CA ASP A 166 8.85 17.41 -13.70
C ASP A 166 9.97 17.86 -12.74
N GLY A 167 9.94 17.42 -11.49
CA GLY A 167 10.93 17.71 -10.44
C GLY A 167 10.67 19.01 -9.68
N ASN A 168 9.50 19.65 -9.86
CA ASN A 168 9.13 20.87 -9.14
C ASN A 168 8.61 20.54 -7.75
N GLU A 169 9.05 21.28 -6.73
CA GLU A 169 8.57 21.10 -5.36
C GLU A 169 7.18 21.71 -5.16
N GLU A 170 6.18 20.86 -4.95
CA GLU A 170 4.78 21.22 -4.72
C GLU A 170 4.50 21.56 -3.25
N GLY A 171 5.41 21.19 -2.35
CA GLY A 171 5.32 21.51 -0.92
C GLY A 171 6.28 20.68 -0.08
N ASN A 172 6.45 21.08 1.18
CA ASN A 172 7.23 20.32 2.14
C ASN A 172 6.63 20.24 3.55
N VAL A 173 7.14 19.29 4.33
CA VAL A 173 6.84 19.11 5.76
C VAL A 173 8.15 18.91 6.51
N VAL A 174 8.32 19.67 7.60
CA VAL A 174 9.47 19.50 8.52
C VAL A 174 8.98 18.98 9.86
N GLY A 175 9.65 17.94 10.35
CA GLY A 175 9.39 17.30 11.64
C GLY A 175 8.45 16.08 11.55
N ARG A 176 7.92 15.67 12.71
CA ARG A 176 7.09 14.47 12.82
C ARG A 176 5.83 14.58 11.96
N LEU A 177 5.62 13.61 11.06
CA LEU A 177 4.46 13.53 10.19
C LEU A 177 3.68 12.22 10.46
N PRO A 178 2.42 12.28 10.94
CA PRO A 178 1.60 11.10 11.11
C PRO A 178 1.40 10.35 9.78
N LYS A 179 1.42 9.02 9.83
CA LYS A 179 1.24 8.15 8.65
C LYS A 179 0.06 8.54 7.75
N GLN A 180 -1.09 8.88 8.34
CA GLN A 180 -2.29 9.24 7.59
C GLN A 180 -2.08 10.49 6.73
N TYR A 181 -1.35 11.47 7.24
CA TYR A 181 -1.06 12.70 6.51
C TYR A 181 -0.01 12.46 5.42
N LEU A 182 1.00 11.64 5.70
CA LEU A 182 1.94 11.19 4.65
C LEU A 182 1.18 10.45 3.54
N LEU A 183 0.26 9.56 3.89
CA LEU A 183 -0.56 8.82 2.94
C LEU A 183 -1.40 9.76 2.05
N GLU A 184 -2.04 10.77 2.64
CA GLU A 184 -2.87 11.75 1.93
C GLU A 184 -2.02 12.66 1.03
N ASN A 185 -0.85 13.08 1.49
CA ASN A 185 0.09 13.85 0.69
C ASN A 185 0.58 13.06 -0.52
N VAL A 186 1.01 11.80 -0.33
CA VAL A 186 1.45 10.93 -1.42
C VAL A 186 0.32 10.61 -2.38
N ALA A 187 -0.91 10.45 -1.88
CA ALA A 187 -2.09 10.24 -2.73
C ALA A 187 -2.41 11.47 -3.59
N ALA A 188 -2.27 12.67 -3.05
CA ALA A 188 -2.45 13.91 -3.80
C ALA A 188 -1.36 14.08 -4.86
N LEU A 189 -0.11 13.79 -4.49
CA LEU A 189 1.04 13.85 -5.40
C LEU A 189 0.91 12.87 -6.57
N GLU A 190 0.49 11.63 -6.30
CA GLU A 190 0.28 10.60 -7.33
C GLU A 190 -0.82 10.97 -8.34
N ARG A 191 -1.85 11.69 -7.91
CA ARG A 191 -2.90 12.22 -8.79
C ARG A 191 -2.47 13.46 -9.58
N GLY A 192 -1.36 14.10 -9.21
CA GLY A 192 -0.95 15.40 -9.74
C GLY A 192 -1.86 16.54 -9.28
N ASP A 193 -2.38 16.46 -8.06
CA ASP A 193 -3.20 17.53 -7.48
C ASP A 193 -2.34 18.81 -7.33
N PRO A 194 -2.90 20.01 -7.55
CA PRO A 194 -2.16 21.28 -7.54
C PRO A 194 -1.74 21.75 -6.13
N SER A 195 -2.01 20.96 -5.10
CA SER A 195 -1.66 21.28 -3.72
C SER A 195 -1.57 20.03 -2.88
N ILE A 196 -0.59 19.98 -1.99
CA ILE A 196 -0.37 18.86 -1.07
C ILE A 196 -1.03 19.18 0.30
N PRO A 197 -2.08 18.44 0.73
CA PRO A 197 -2.99 18.87 1.80
C PRO A 197 -2.36 19.19 3.16
N HIS A 198 -1.31 18.46 3.56
CA HIS A 198 -0.63 18.63 4.85
C HIS A 198 0.78 19.18 4.70
N ALA A 199 1.12 19.72 3.52
CA ALA A 199 2.40 20.36 3.29
C ALA A 199 2.27 21.87 3.33
N LYS A 200 3.35 22.53 3.73
CA LYS A 200 3.47 23.97 3.54
C LYS A 200 3.70 24.21 2.05
N VAL A 201 2.87 25.06 1.46
CA VAL A 201 3.11 25.58 0.12
C VAL A 201 4.39 26.41 0.19
N ILE A 202 5.36 26.09 -0.65
CA ILE A 202 6.58 26.89 -0.74
C ILE A 202 6.19 28.22 -1.38
N GLY A 203 6.03 29.24 -0.54
CA GLY A 203 5.89 30.61 -1.01
C GLY A 203 7.05 30.95 -1.94
N GLN A 204 6.82 31.83 -2.91
CA GLN A 204 7.84 32.35 -3.81
C GLN A 204 8.91 33.13 -3.02
N TYR A 205 9.77 32.45 -2.26
CA TYR A 205 11.08 32.97 -1.92
C TYR A 205 11.82 33.06 -3.26
N THR A 206 11.85 34.29 -3.79
CA THR A 206 12.66 34.75 -4.92
C THR A 206 12.64 33.87 -6.16
N SER A 207 11.69 34.17 -7.06
CA SER A 207 11.65 33.76 -8.48
C SER A 207 11.59 32.24 -8.77
N ALA A 208 10.54 31.82 -9.47
CA ALA A 208 10.39 30.47 -10.01
C ALA A 208 11.46 30.08 -11.05
N GLU A 209 12.28 31.03 -11.53
CA GLU A 209 13.42 30.75 -12.41
C GLU A 209 14.68 30.28 -11.65
N SER A 210 14.71 30.42 -10.32
CA SER A 210 15.89 30.12 -9.49
C SER A 210 15.87 28.74 -8.81
N ARG A 211 14.75 28.00 -8.90
CA ARG A 211 14.56 26.68 -8.26
C ARG A 211 14.27 25.58 -9.28
N LYS A 212 15.05 25.56 -10.37
CA LYS A 212 15.10 24.39 -11.24
C LYS A 212 16.16 23.44 -10.69
N VAL A 213 15.69 22.40 -10.00
CA VAL A 213 16.46 21.27 -9.45
C VAL A 213 17.30 20.55 -10.53
N HIS A 214 17.03 20.82 -11.81
CA HIS A 214 17.86 20.39 -12.92
C HIS A 214 18.41 21.56 -13.75
N GLN A 215 19.60 22.03 -13.39
CA GLN A 215 20.54 22.61 -14.33
C GLN A 215 21.89 21.92 -14.13
N VAL A 216 22.18 20.90 -14.93
CA VAL A 216 23.57 20.46 -15.14
C VAL A 216 24.30 21.65 -15.78
N VAL A 217 25.00 22.44 -14.97
CA VAL A 217 25.82 23.54 -15.48
C VAL A 217 27.13 22.93 -15.99
N ASP A 218 27.34 23.02 -17.31
CA ASP A 218 28.60 22.62 -17.94
C ASP A 218 29.75 23.50 -17.39
N PRO A 219 30.82 22.93 -16.79
CA PRO A 219 31.91 23.69 -16.18
C PRO A 219 32.75 24.55 -17.15
N ARG A 220 32.44 24.57 -18.46
CA ARG A 220 33.24 25.21 -19.51
C ARG A 220 32.58 26.41 -20.21
N SER A 221 31.62 27.10 -19.60
CA SER A 221 31.08 28.35 -20.16
C SER A 221 31.53 29.60 -19.41
N HIS A 222 32.82 29.94 -19.52
CA HIS A 222 33.27 31.31 -19.36
C HIS A 222 34.07 31.66 -20.63
N GLY A 223 33.49 32.54 -21.44
CA GLY A 223 34.13 33.14 -22.62
C GLY A 223 34.83 34.45 -22.27
#